data_AF-A0A2W5KYN3-F1
#
_entry.id   AF-A0A2W5KYN3-F1
#
_cell.length_a   1.000
_cell.length_b   1.000
_cell.length_c   1.000
_cell.angle_alpha   90.00
_cell.angle_beta   90.00
_cell.angle_gamma   90.00
#
_symmetry.space_group_name_H-M   'P 1'
#
loop_
_entity.id
_entity.type
_entity.pdbx_description
1 polymer ?
#
loop_
_entity_poly.entity_id
_entity_poly.type
_entity_poly.pdbx_seq_one_letter_code
_entity_poly.pdbx_strand_id
1 'polypeptide(L)'
;MAIGLLSFAPLAPAADAPPRIADIVTPAAVADVVHIQPFTLQEGYVFDWRQERPRITSGTLAVFKVAPGLVHPRDAAEPVLYAGNQTAQRLNHGYESGYVVALIPGEIDLSSEPVWFGAADLPEWVDADTIRSERAKAQQAGIAPFDKGRVRSVTHDPLQSPDLASLLRDHVAEVVIRYAPQERALADTWRLPIAQR
;
A
#
# COMPACT_ATOMS: atom_id res chain seq x y z
N MET A 1 -19.68 -54.55 37.68
CA MET A 1 -20.27 -53.27 37.23
C MET A 1 -19.17 -52.22 37.26
N ALA A 2 -18.74 -51.72 36.11
CA ALA A 2 -17.83 -50.58 36.00
C ALA A 2 -18.37 -49.67 34.89
N ILE A 3 -18.79 -48.47 35.27
CA ILE A 3 -19.36 -47.45 34.38
C ILE A 3 -18.18 -46.63 33.85
N GLY A 4 -17.88 -46.77 32.56
CA GLY A 4 -16.88 -45.95 31.87
C GLY A 4 -17.46 -44.58 31.56
N LEU A 5 -16.90 -43.53 32.16
CA LEU A 5 -17.16 -42.14 31.80
C LEU A 5 -16.50 -41.83 30.45
N LEU A 6 -17.31 -41.54 29.44
CA LEU A 6 -16.87 -40.91 28.20
C LEU A 6 -16.76 -39.40 28.43
N SER A 7 -15.54 -38.89 28.50
CA SER A 7 -15.26 -37.45 28.44
C SER A 7 -15.51 -36.92 27.03
N PHE A 8 -16.46 -36.01 26.88
CA PHE A 8 -16.60 -35.17 25.69
C PHE A 8 -15.60 -34.01 25.78
N ALA A 9 -14.68 -33.92 24.82
CA ALA A 9 -13.89 -32.72 24.61
C ALA A 9 -14.71 -31.66 23.84
N PRO A 10 -14.64 -30.37 24.19
CA PRO A 10 -15.31 -29.33 23.43
C PRO A 10 -14.62 -29.13 22.07
N LEU A 11 -15.40 -29.09 20.98
CA LEU A 11 -14.93 -28.59 19.69
C LEU A 11 -14.53 -27.12 19.87
N ALA A 12 -13.28 -26.79 19.56
CA ALA A 12 -12.85 -25.41 19.39
C ALA A 12 -13.63 -24.76 18.24
N PRO A 13 -14.02 -23.47 18.33
CA PRO A 13 -14.59 -22.76 17.20
C PRO A 13 -13.57 -22.75 16.05
N ALA A 14 -14.05 -23.07 14.84
CA ALA A 14 -13.24 -22.98 13.63
C ALA A 14 -12.67 -21.58 13.50
N ALA A 15 -11.34 -21.47 13.46
CA ALA A 15 -10.68 -20.23 13.08
C ALA A 15 -11.14 -19.85 11.67
N ASP A 16 -11.58 -18.61 11.48
CA ASP A 16 -11.95 -18.06 10.17
C ASP A 16 -10.82 -18.35 9.17
N ALA A 17 -11.12 -19.16 8.15
CA ALA A 17 -10.19 -19.38 7.05
C ALA A 17 -9.95 -18.05 6.32
N PRO A 18 -8.72 -17.77 5.86
CA PRO A 18 -8.44 -16.54 5.13
C PRO A 18 -9.37 -16.42 3.90
N PRO A 19 -9.88 -15.21 3.60
CA PRO A 19 -10.81 -15.00 2.49
C PRO A 19 -10.19 -15.47 1.17
N ARG A 20 -10.99 -16.14 0.33
CA ARG A 20 -10.53 -16.60 -0.98
C ARG A 20 -10.31 -15.39 -1.89
N ILE A 21 -9.32 -15.47 -2.77
CA ILE A 21 -8.96 -14.39 -3.74
C ILE A 21 -10.17 -13.94 -4.58
N ALA A 22 -11.13 -14.85 -4.81
CA ALA A 22 -12.38 -14.61 -5.54
C ALA A 22 -13.40 -13.71 -4.81
N ASP A 23 -13.22 -13.45 -3.51
CA ASP A 23 -14.18 -12.70 -2.67
C ASP A 23 -13.78 -11.22 -2.52
N ILE A 24 -12.75 -10.76 -3.22
CA ILE A 24 -12.23 -9.40 -3.14
C ILE A 24 -13.12 -8.45 -3.96
N VAL A 25 -13.87 -7.59 -3.28
CA VAL A 25 -14.73 -6.57 -3.89
C VAL A 25 -14.09 -5.19 -3.74
N THR A 26 -13.94 -4.47 -4.85
CA THR A 26 -13.47 -3.08 -4.89
C THR A 26 -14.66 -2.12 -5.10
N PRO A 27 -14.67 -0.92 -4.51
CA PRO A 27 -13.58 -0.31 -3.75
C PRO A 27 -13.41 -0.93 -2.36
N ALA A 28 -12.16 -1.09 -1.92
CA ALA A 28 -11.82 -1.66 -0.62
C ALA A 28 -10.90 -0.74 0.16
N ALA A 29 -11.20 -0.50 1.43
CA ALA A 29 -10.35 0.27 2.32
C ALA A 29 -9.03 -0.49 2.59
N VAL A 30 -7.95 0.26 2.77
CA VAL A 30 -6.75 -0.28 3.44
C VAL A 30 -7.05 -0.43 4.94
N ALA A 31 -6.48 -1.45 5.58
CA ALA A 31 -6.85 -1.80 6.95
C ALA A 31 -6.27 -0.84 8.00
N ASP A 32 -5.04 -0.35 7.77
CA ASP A 32 -4.35 0.58 8.67
C ASP A 32 -3.18 1.26 7.93
N VAL A 33 -2.65 2.34 8.51
CA VAL A 33 -1.39 2.96 8.13
C VAL A 33 -0.39 2.84 9.27
N VAL A 34 0.80 2.34 8.98
CA VAL A 34 1.81 2.02 10.02
C VAL A 34 3.10 2.83 9.90
N HIS A 35 3.28 3.54 8.79
CA HIS A 35 4.43 4.41 8.53
C HIS A 35 3.98 5.52 7.58
N ILE A 36 4.28 6.77 7.90
CA ILE A 36 4.08 7.93 7.04
C ILE A 36 5.35 8.76 7.10
N GLN A 37 5.91 9.09 5.94
CA GLN A 37 7.13 9.88 5.90
C GLN A 37 7.11 10.79 4.67
N PRO A 38 6.90 12.11 4.85
CA PRO A 38 7.03 13.06 3.76
C PRO A 38 8.44 13.02 3.17
N PHE A 39 8.56 13.30 1.88
CA PHE A 39 9.85 13.42 1.22
C PHE A 39 9.86 14.55 0.20
N THR A 40 11.05 15.06 -0.09
CA THR A 40 11.34 15.93 -1.22
C THR A 40 12.59 15.45 -1.95
N LEU A 41 12.61 15.68 -3.27
CA LEU A 41 13.66 15.30 -4.20
C LEU A 41 14.26 16.55 -4.81
N GLN A 42 15.59 16.59 -4.92
CA GLN A 42 16.28 17.66 -5.65
C GLN A 42 16.06 17.51 -7.16
N GLU A 43 16.12 16.27 -7.65
CA GLU A 43 15.76 15.88 -9.01
C GLU A 43 14.45 15.10 -9.00
N GLY A 44 13.42 15.70 -9.59
CA GLY A 44 12.11 15.04 -9.70
C GLY A 44 12.09 13.92 -10.75
N TYR A 45 11.26 12.92 -10.53
CA TYR A 45 11.04 11.79 -11.44
C TYR A 45 9.69 11.89 -12.15
N VAL A 46 9.51 11.12 -13.23
CA VAL A 46 8.22 11.00 -13.92
C VAL A 46 7.39 9.93 -13.24
N PHE A 47 6.23 10.29 -12.73
CA PHE A 47 5.31 9.35 -12.09
C PHE A 47 4.43 8.68 -13.14
N ASP A 48 4.79 7.45 -13.51
CA ASP A 48 4.13 6.69 -14.57
C ASP A 48 2.87 5.94 -14.13
N TRP A 49 2.52 5.99 -12.84
CA TRP A 49 1.30 5.42 -12.27
C TRP A 49 0.04 6.28 -12.48
N ARG A 50 0.08 7.17 -13.48
CA ARG A 50 -1.02 8.00 -13.98
C ARG A 50 -0.81 8.34 -15.44
N GLN A 51 -1.89 8.51 -16.18
CA GLN A 51 -1.86 8.86 -17.60
C GLN A 51 -1.16 10.19 -17.88
N GLU A 52 -1.32 11.18 -17.00
CA GLU A 52 -0.72 12.51 -17.22
C GLU A 52 0.80 12.54 -16.99
N ARG A 53 1.35 11.49 -16.38
CA ARG A 53 2.78 11.32 -16.09
C ARG A 53 3.45 12.56 -15.48
N PRO A 54 2.91 13.09 -14.36
CA PRO A 54 3.42 14.32 -13.78
C PRO A 54 4.86 14.15 -13.28
N ARG A 55 5.64 15.24 -13.31
CA ARG A 55 6.96 15.26 -12.69
C ARG A 55 6.83 15.53 -11.19
N ILE A 56 7.38 14.65 -10.36
CA ILE A 56 7.23 14.67 -8.90
C ILE A 56 8.54 15.00 -8.22
N THR A 57 8.54 16.07 -7.43
CA THR A 57 9.67 16.50 -6.59
C THR A 57 9.36 16.40 -5.09
N SER A 58 8.13 16.07 -4.72
CA SER A 58 7.73 15.88 -3.32
C SER A 58 6.62 14.86 -3.22
N GLY A 59 6.50 14.23 -2.06
CA GLY A 59 5.49 13.20 -1.83
C GLY A 59 5.49 12.66 -0.41
N THR A 60 4.79 11.56 -0.24
CA THR A 60 4.73 10.79 1.01
C THR A 60 5.09 9.33 0.75
N LEU A 61 6.09 8.82 1.47
CA LEU A 61 6.34 7.39 1.61
C LEU A 61 5.42 6.85 2.70
N ALA A 62 4.54 5.93 2.36
CA ALA A 62 3.59 5.33 3.29
C ALA A 62 3.69 3.81 3.31
N VAL A 63 3.36 3.20 4.45
CA VAL A 63 3.16 1.76 4.56
C VAL A 63 1.76 1.48 5.07
N PHE A 64 1.01 0.71 4.27
CA PHE A 64 -0.36 0.32 4.56
C PHE A 64 -0.44 -1.15 4.92
N LYS A 65 -1.21 -1.47 5.95
CA LYS A 65 -1.67 -2.83 6.19
C LYS A 65 -2.85 -3.10 5.26
N VAL A 66 -2.82 -4.21 4.54
CA VAL A 66 -3.82 -4.53 3.52
C VAL A 66 -4.31 -5.97 3.66
N ALA A 67 -5.49 -6.27 3.12
CA ALA A 67 -5.93 -7.65 2.98
C ALA A 67 -5.10 -8.34 1.87
N PRO A 68 -4.45 -9.49 2.13
CA PRO A 68 -3.56 -10.14 1.15
C PRO A 68 -4.20 -10.40 -0.21
N GLY A 69 -5.50 -10.72 -0.25
CA GLY A 69 -6.20 -10.96 -1.51
C GLY A 69 -6.29 -9.74 -2.43
N LEU A 70 -6.14 -8.50 -1.92
CA LEU A 70 -6.13 -7.27 -2.73
C LEU A 70 -4.84 -7.11 -3.54
N VAL A 71 -3.76 -7.76 -3.08
CA VAL A 71 -2.40 -7.55 -3.60
C VAL A 71 -1.69 -8.84 -3.99
N HIS A 72 -2.41 -9.96 -3.96
CA HIS A 72 -1.92 -11.22 -4.48
C HIS A 72 -1.67 -11.08 -5.99
N PRO A 73 -0.46 -11.42 -6.49
CA PRO A 73 -0.14 -11.34 -7.92
C PRO A 73 -1.15 -12.10 -8.78
N ARG A 74 -1.49 -11.56 -9.95
CA ARG A 74 -2.46 -12.16 -10.88
C ARG A 74 -1.98 -11.99 -12.32
N ASP A 75 -2.37 -12.93 -13.18
CA ASP A 75 -2.16 -12.82 -14.64
C ASP A 75 -3.19 -11.89 -15.32
N ALA A 76 -3.63 -10.85 -14.60
CA ALA A 76 -4.67 -9.92 -15.03
C ALA A 76 -4.46 -8.55 -14.37
N ALA A 77 -5.26 -7.56 -14.74
CA ALA A 77 -5.26 -6.25 -14.10
C ALA A 77 -5.42 -6.39 -12.57
N GLU A 78 -4.67 -5.57 -11.82
CA GLU A 78 -4.69 -5.56 -10.36
C GLU A 78 -5.43 -4.32 -9.84
N PRO A 79 -6.05 -4.39 -8.64
CA PRO A 79 -6.65 -3.23 -8.01
C PRO A 79 -5.65 -2.06 -7.88
N VAL A 80 -6.04 -0.88 -8.36
CA VAL A 80 -5.20 0.32 -8.27
C VAL A 80 -5.34 0.94 -6.88
N LEU A 81 -4.22 1.30 -6.26
CA LEU A 81 -4.21 1.99 -4.97
C LEU A 81 -4.38 3.50 -5.21
N TYR A 82 -5.37 4.10 -4.56
CA TYR A 82 -5.66 5.53 -4.59
C TYR A 82 -5.48 6.15 -3.20
N ALA A 83 -5.11 7.43 -3.18
CA ALA A 83 -5.03 8.25 -1.98
C ALA A 83 -5.51 9.67 -2.30
N GLY A 84 -6.62 10.10 -1.70
CA GLY A 84 -7.26 11.38 -2.00
C GLY A 84 -7.64 11.56 -3.47
N ASN A 85 -6.93 12.43 -4.19
CA ASN A 85 -7.17 12.76 -5.62
C ASN A 85 -6.06 12.25 -6.56
N GLN A 86 -5.42 11.14 -6.22
CA GLN A 86 -4.34 10.57 -7.02
C GLN A 86 -4.19 9.07 -6.78
N THR A 87 -3.42 8.42 -7.63
CA THR A 87 -2.93 7.06 -7.40
C THR A 87 -1.71 7.08 -6.46
N ALA A 88 -1.47 5.98 -5.79
CA ALA A 88 -0.27 5.71 -5.04
C ALA A 88 0.53 4.59 -5.72
N GLN A 89 1.81 4.84 -5.97
CA GLN A 89 2.70 3.85 -6.59
C GLN A 89 3.09 2.80 -5.56
N ARG A 90 2.65 1.56 -5.76
CA ARG A 90 3.09 0.42 -4.94
C ARG A 90 4.53 0.07 -5.32
N LEU A 91 5.39 -0.04 -4.31
CA LEU A 91 6.80 -0.37 -4.48
C LEU A 91 7.12 -1.84 -4.21
N ASN A 92 6.18 -2.58 -3.63
CA ASN A 92 6.26 -4.03 -3.38
C ASN A 92 4.89 -4.67 -3.65
N HIS A 93 4.82 -6.00 -3.64
CA HIS A 93 3.56 -6.72 -3.78
C HIS A 93 2.79 -6.75 -2.45
N GLY A 94 3.42 -7.18 -1.36
CA GLY A 94 2.82 -7.17 -0.02
C GLY A 94 1.85 -8.32 0.30
N TYR A 95 1.70 -9.31 -0.58
CA TYR A 95 0.75 -10.42 -0.35
C TYR A 95 1.18 -11.39 0.76
N GLU A 96 2.48 -11.60 0.95
CA GLU A 96 2.99 -12.48 2.03
C GLU A 96 3.04 -11.77 3.38
N SER A 97 3.39 -10.48 3.37
CA SER A 97 3.55 -9.68 4.58
C SER A 97 2.25 -9.04 5.06
N GLY A 98 1.29 -8.83 4.15
CA GLY A 98 0.11 -8.00 4.39
C GLY A 98 0.41 -6.50 4.44
N TYR A 99 1.59 -6.07 3.95
CA TYR A 99 2.03 -4.68 3.95
C TYR A 99 2.41 -4.19 2.56
N VAL A 100 1.84 -3.04 2.17
CA VAL A 100 2.18 -2.33 0.93
C VAL A 100 2.95 -1.07 1.29
N VAL A 101 4.16 -0.96 0.76
CA VAL A 101 4.98 0.24 0.75
C VAL A 101 4.64 1.02 -0.52
N ALA A 102 4.29 2.29 -0.38
CA ALA A 102 3.85 3.11 -1.51
C ALA A 102 4.40 4.53 -1.48
N LEU A 103 4.57 5.13 -2.66
CA LEU A 103 4.80 6.56 -2.85
C LEU A 103 3.52 7.25 -3.29
N ILE A 104 3.16 8.31 -2.58
CA ILE A 104 2.03 9.17 -2.91
C ILE A 104 2.59 10.52 -3.38
N PRO A 105 2.32 10.97 -4.61
CA PRO A 105 2.83 12.25 -5.07
C PRO A 105 2.28 13.44 -4.27
N GLY A 106 3.07 14.51 -4.12
CA GLY A 106 2.66 15.74 -3.45
C GLY A 106 2.34 15.61 -1.96
N GLU A 107 1.87 16.72 -1.40
CA GLU A 107 1.45 16.77 0.00
C GLU A 107 0.04 16.20 0.15
N ILE A 108 -0.13 15.29 1.10
CA ILE A 108 -1.42 14.67 1.41
C ILE A 108 -1.59 14.53 2.91
N ASP A 109 -2.77 14.90 3.40
CA ASP A 109 -3.17 14.64 4.78
C ASP A 109 -4.07 13.40 4.82
N LEU A 110 -3.48 12.26 5.19
CA LEU A 110 -4.19 10.98 5.28
C LEU A 110 -5.24 10.93 6.40
N SER A 111 -5.34 11.97 7.23
CA SER A 111 -6.40 12.11 8.23
C SER A 111 -7.64 12.83 7.71
N SER A 112 -7.57 13.41 6.51
CA SER A 112 -8.70 14.04 5.81
C SER A 112 -8.96 13.45 4.43
N GLU A 113 -7.99 12.73 3.87
CA GLU A 113 -8.11 12.04 2.57
C GLU A 113 -8.13 10.52 2.73
N PRO A 114 -9.07 9.80 2.08
CA PRO A 114 -9.13 8.34 2.18
C PRO A 114 -8.04 7.68 1.34
N VAL A 115 -7.69 6.45 1.72
CA VAL A 115 -6.82 5.54 0.94
C VAL A 115 -7.58 4.25 0.68
N TRP A 116 -7.63 3.82 -0.57
CA TRP A 116 -8.42 2.65 -0.96
C TRP A 116 -7.87 1.97 -2.22
N PHE A 117 -8.21 0.70 -2.38
CA PHE A 117 -8.07 0.00 -3.65
C PHE A 117 -9.33 0.20 -4.48
N GLY A 118 -9.20 0.79 -5.66
CA GLY A 118 -10.27 0.93 -6.64
C GLY A 118 -10.36 -0.28 -7.57
N ALA A 119 -11.09 -0.12 -8.67
CA ALA A 119 -11.22 -1.14 -9.69
C ALA A 119 -9.85 -1.63 -10.22
N ALA A 120 -9.82 -2.87 -10.72
CA ALA A 120 -8.64 -3.41 -11.37
C ALA A 120 -8.43 -2.75 -12.74
N ASP A 121 -7.26 -2.15 -12.91
CA ASP A 121 -6.89 -1.44 -14.14
C ASP A 121 -5.35 -1.32 -14.24
N LEU A 122 -4.86 -0.80 -15.36
CA LEU A 122 -3.46 -0.39 -15.51
C LEU A 122 -3.28 1.03 -14.94
N PRO A 123 -2.45 1.23 -13.89
CA PRO A 123 -2.26 2.55 -13.29
C PRO A 123 -1.85 3.64 -14.29
N GLU A 124 -1.07 3.31 -15.32
CA GLU A 124 -0.64 4.22 -16.37
C GLU A 124 -1.76 4.74 -17.27
N TRP A 125 -2.95 4.15 -17.22
CA TRP A 125 -4.15 4.59 -17.94
C TRP A 125 -5.11 5.41 -17.07
N VAL A 126 -4.82 5.51 -15.78
CA VAL A 126 -5.66 6.25 -14.84
C VAL A 126 -5.43 7.75 -14.99
N ASP A 127 -6.47 8.46 -15.40
CA ASP A 127 -6.52 9.92 -15.47
C ASP A 127 -7.29 10.55 -14.30
N ALA A 128 -7.32 11.88 -14.26
CA ALA A 128 -8.05 12.65 -13.26
C ALA A 128 -9.55 12.34 -13.22
N ASP A 129 -10.17 11.97 -14.34
CA ASP A 129 -11.61 11.69 -14.41
C ASP A 129 -11.92 10.33 -13.78
N THR A 130 -11.07 9.34 -14.09
CA THR A 130 -11.08 8.01 -13.48
C THR A 130 -10.89 8.11 -11.97
N ILE A 131 -9.91 8.89 -11.51
CA ILE A 131 -9.67 9.11 -10.07
C ILE A 131 -10.91 9.70 -9.38
N ARG A 132 -11.57 10.71 -9.98
CA ARG A 132 -12.78 11.30 -9.40
C ARG A 132 -13.92 10.29 -9.34
N SER A 133 -14.08 9.46 -10.36
CA SER A 133 -15.07 8.38 -10.40
C SER A 133 -14.82 7.33 -9.31
N GLU A 134 -13.58 6.86 -9.18
CA GLU A 134 -13.19 5.90 -8.13
C GLU A 134 -13.34 6.49 -6.72
N ARG A 135 -13.01 7.77 -6.53
CA ARG A 135 -13.23 8.47 -5.25
C ARG A 135 -14.71 8.52 -4.89
N ALA A 136 -15.59 8.80 -5.85
CA ALA A 136 -17.04 8.81 -5.61
C ALA A 136 -17.54 7.41 -5.19
N LYS A 137 -17.04 6.34 -5.82
CA LYS A 137 -17.36 4.96 -5.42
C LYS A 137 -16.88 4.65 -4.01
N ALA A 138 -15.65 5.05 -3.66
CA ALA A 138 -15.11 4.86 -2.32
C ALA A 138 -15.94 5.59 -1.25
N GLN A 139 -16.39 6.80 -1.54
CA GLN A 139 -17.31 7.57 -0.68
C GLN A 139 -18.66 6.87 -0.52
N GLN A 140 -19.24 6.35 -1.60
CA GLN A 140 -20.50 5.58 -1.56
C GLN A 140 -20.36 4.29 -0.75
N ALA A 141 -19.18 3.66 -0.76
CA ALA A 141 -18.85 2.51 0.05
C ALA A 141 -18.53 2.85 1.52
N GLY A 142 -18.58 4.13 1.91
CA GLY A 142 -18.32 4.58 3.28
C GLY A 142 -16.84 4.50 3.70
N ILE A 143 -15.91 4.46 2.74
CA ILE A 143 -14.48 4.44 3.05
C ILE A 143 -14.06 5.81 3.59
N ALA A 144 -13.58 5.82 4.83
CA ALA A 144 -13.19 7.01 5.56
C ALA A 144 -11.66 7.20 5.58
N PRO A 145 -11.17 8.44 5.75
CA PRO A 145 -9.78 8.72 6.11
C PRO A 145 -9.38 8.07 7.45
N PHE A 146 -8.08 8.02 7.73
CA PHE A 146 -7.59 7.50 9.00
C PHE A 146 -7.83 8.47 10.16
N ASP A 147 -7.83 7.94 11.38
CA ASP A 147 -7.84 8.76 12.58
C ASP A 147 -6.62 9.70 12.65
N LYS A 148 -6.84 10.94 13.09
CA LYS A 148 -5.78 11.96 13.23
C LYS A 148 -4.69 11.54 14.21
N GLY A 149 -5.07 10.93 15.32
CA GLY A 149 -4.13 10.40 16.31
C GLY A 149 -3.29 9.26 15.73
N ARG A 150 -3.92 8.37 14.95
CA ARG A 150 -3.22 7.30 14.22
C ARG A 150 -2.19 7.86 13.25
N VAL A 151 -2.60 8.74 12.34
CA VAL A 151 -1.69 9.40 11.37
C VAL A 151 -0.52 10.05 12.11
N ARG A 152 -0.78 10.89 13.11
CA ARG A 152 0.27 11.55 13.89
C ARG A 152 1.24 10.57 14.56
N SER A 153 0.75 9.43 15.06
CA SER A 153 1.58 8.44 15.77
C SER A 153 2.59 7.70 14.87
N VAL A 154 2.34 7.67 13.56
CA VAL A 154 3.16 6.96 12.57
C VAL A 154 3.84 7.90 11.57
N THR A 155 3.64 9.21 11.71
CA THR A 155 4.32 10.22 10.91
C THR A 155 5.75 10.43 11.44
N HIS A 156 6.71 10.29 10.54
CA HIS A 156 8.13 10.49 10.75
C HIS A 156 8.60 11.84 10.17
N ASP A 157 9.82 12.23 10.54
CA ASP A 157 10.44 13.45 10.03
C ASP A 157 10.61 13.41 8.49
N PRO A 158 10.38 14.54 7.80
CA PRO A 158 10.53 14.63 6.36
C PRO A 158 11.93 14.25 5.86
N LEU A 159 11.99 13.52 4.76
CA LEU A 159 13.22 13.15 4.08
C LEU A 159 13.60 14.15 2.99
N GLN A 160 14.90 14.35 2.83
CA GLN A 160 15.49 15.02 1.68
C GLN A 160 16.32 13.98 0.92
N SER A 161 16.08 13.83 -0.38
CA SER A 161 16.88 12.93 -1.22
C SER A 161 17.32 13.62 -2.51
N PRO A 162 18.50 13.28 -3.06
CA PRO A 162 18.91 13.82 -4.36
C PRO A 162 17.93 13.46 -5.48
N ASP A 163 17.50 12.20 -5.56
CA ASP A 163 16.68 11.66 -6.64
C ASP A 163 15.86 10.46 -6.15
N LEU A 164 15.01 9.90 -7.02
CA LEU A 164 14.22 8.72 -6.69
C LEU A 164 15.12 7.51 -6.38
N ALA A 165 16.22 7.32 -7.11
CA ALA A 165 17.10 6.17 -6.92
C ALA A 165 17.72 6.14 -5.51
N SER A 166 18.14 7.31 -5.01
CA SER A 166 18.68 7.48 -3.66
C SER A 166 17.60 7.31 -2.60
N LEU A 167 16.39 7.84 -2.83
CA LEU A 167 15.25 7.59 -1.94
C LEU A 167 14.95 6.09 -1.81
N LEU A 168 14.92 5.36 -2.93
CA LEU A 168 14.68 3.93 -2.97
C LEU A 168 15.77 3.14 -2.23
N ARG A 169 17.03 3.42 -2.56
CA ARG A 169 18.20 2.73 -2.00
C ARG A 169 18.37 2.95 -0.50
N ASP A 170 18.32 4.21 -0.09
CA ASP A 170 18.81 4.64 1.22
C ASP A 170 17.68 4.63 2.27
N HIS A 171 16.42 4.76 1.85
CA HIS A 171 15.27 4.83 2.76
C HIS A 171 14.22 3.75 2.51
N VAL A 172 13.69 3.63 1.29
CA VAL A 172 12.61 2.66 1.02
C VAL A 172 13.06 1.22 1.24
N ALA A 173 14.30 0.88 0.88
CA ALA A 173 14.84 -0.46 1.12
C ALA A 173 14.78 -0.86 2.61
N GLU A 174 15.09 0.06 3.53
CA GLU A 174 14.96 -0.18 4.98
C GLU A 174 13.49 -0.39 5.40
N VAL A 175 12.58 0.39 4.82
CA VAL A 175 11.14 0.28 5.08
C VAL A 175 10.61 -1.08 4.60
N VAL A 176 11.00 -1.54 3.40
CA VAL A 176 10.64 -2.87 2.88
C VAL A 176 11.21 -3.97 3.77
N ILE A 177 12.49 -3.91 4.15
CA ILE A 177 13.09 -4.92 5.05
C ILE A 177 12.36 -5.00 6.39
N ARG A 178 11.88 -3.86 6.91
CA ARG A 178 11.15 -3.80 8.19
C ARG A 178 9.75 -4.38 8.10
N TYR A 179 8.96 -4.01 7.09
CA TYR A 179 7.53 -4.32 7.04
C TYR A 179 7.18 -5.49 6.10
N ALA A 180 8.02 -5.77 5.11
CA ALA A 180 7.85 -6.87 4.16
C ALA A 180 9.18 -7.65 3.99
N PRO A 181 9.72 -8.25 5.07
CA PRO A 181 11.02 -8.93 5.02
C PRO A 181 11.08 -10.09 4.02
N GLN A 182 9.95 -10.68 3.66
CA GLN A 182 9.82 -11.70 2.61
C GLN A 182 10.23 -11.16 1.23
N GLU A 183 10.08 -9.85 1.02
CA GLU A 183 10.46 -9.15 -0.21
C GLU A 183 11.84 -8.48 -0.09
N ARG A 184 12.70 -8.93 0.84
CA ARG A 184 14.07 -8.41 0.99
C ARG A 184 14.86 -8.41 -0.31
N ALA A 185 14.70 -9.43 -1.16
CA ALA A 185 15.39 -9.50 -2.45
C ALA A 185 15.11 -8.24 -3.30
N LEU A 186 13.89 -7.71 -3.28
CA LEU A 186 13.52 -6.47 -3.96
C LEU A 186 14.29 -5.27 -3.40
N ALA A 187 14.32 -5.13 -2.07
CA ALA A 187 15.08 -4.07 -1.40
C ALA A 187 16.58 -4.14 -1.73
N ASP A 188 17.13 -5.34 -1.83
CA ASP A 188 18.53 -5.56 -2.18
C ASP A 188 18.82 -5.13 -3.64
N THR A 189 17.86 -5.24 -4.58
CA THR A 189 18.06 -4.76 -5.97
C THR A 189 18.26 -3.24 -6.05
N TRP A 190 17.56 -2.47 -5.21
CA TRP A 190 17.72 -1.02 -5.16
C TRP A 190 19.06 -0.59 -4.55
N ARG A 191 19.71 -1.51 -3.81
CA ARG A 191 21.01 -1.27 -3.15
C ARG A 191 22.21 -1.59 -3.99
N LEU A 192 22.02 -2.26 -5.12
CA LEU A 192 23.13 -2.57 -6.00
C LEU A 192 23.71 -1.27 -6.58
N PRO A 193 25.05 -1.10 -6.55
CA PRO A 193 25.67 0.04 -7.20
C PRO A 193 25.37 -0.03 -8.71
N ILE A 194 24.90 1.09 -9.27
CA ILE A 194 24.71 1.22 -10.70
C ILE A 194 26.10 1.10 -11.33
N ALA A 195 26.35 0.04 -12.10
CA ALA A 195 27.59 -0.10 -12.84
C ALA A 195 27.73 1.11 -13.77
N GLN A 196 28.80 1.91 -13.58
CA GLN A 196 29.12 2.98 -14.50
C GLN A 196 29.34 2.36 -15.88
N ARG A 197 28.52 2.77 -16.86
CA ARG A 197 28.75 2.51 -18.28
C ARG A 197 29.54 3.65 -18.87
#